data_AF-A0A959F5D7-F1
#
_entry.id   AF-A0A959F5D7-F1
#
_cell.length_a   1.000
_cell.length_b   1.000
_cell.length_c   1.000
_cell.angle_alpha   90.00
_cell.angle_beta   90.00
_cell.angle_gamma   90.00
#
_symmetry.space_group_name_H-M   'P 1'
#
loop_
_entity.id
_entity.type
_entity.pdbx_description
1 polymer ?
#
loop_
_entity_poly.entity_id
_entity_poly.type
_entity_poly.pdbx_seq_one_letter_code
_entity_poly.pdbx_strand_id
1 'polypeptide(L)'
;KNIILASQFFSSNDSSLIEQTIIDGDGGPAIVVDAAASGAKIIGFSIRNASDGIITSAVIDIRHNHISQCGDGVDYEPGSGGTCAFNRIENNSEEGIDLHRQLDITIENNIIRNNGNDGIQIRLSETAQPLIYRVRRNQITANGQDGIQLIDDGLLMERVFFFEYNTIDSNAAAAIGMVDSSANEENFAAASLKDRIYLFNNTLVANQYGVTGGDNIVALNNLIISTQKTALKHIDGASIVAHGLLWNNGTDFEASNVDSATI
;
A
#
# COMPACT_ATOMS: atom_id res chain seq x y z
N LYS A 1 -11.25 25.30 0.59
CA LYS A 1 -10.51 26.27 -0.26
C LYS A 1 -9.70 25.45 -1.25
N ASN A 2 -9.61 25.82 -2.53
CA ASN A 2 -8.76 25.10 -3.48
C ASN A 2 -7.32 25.58 -3.31
N ILE A 3 -6.53 24.84 -2.54
CA ILE A 3 -5.10 25.11 -2.33
C ILE A 3 -4.31 24.16 -3.21
N ILE A 4 -3.46 24.69 -4.08
CA ILE A 4 -2.54 23.89 -4.90
C ILE A 4 -1.12 24.33 -4.54
N LEU A 5 -0.36 23.43 -3.92
CA LEU A 5 1.07 23.55 -3.77
C LEU A 5 1.69 22.77 -4.94
N ALA A 6 2.33 23.47 -5.87
CA ALA A 6 2.91 22.83 -7.05
C ALA A 6 4.22 23.48 -7.46
N SER A 7 5.17 22.67 -7.94
CA SER A 7 6.38 23.18 -8.59
C SER A 7 6.11 23.60 -10.03
N GLN A 8 7.15 24.11 -10.71
CA GLN A 8 7.07 24.45 -12.14
C GLN A 8 6.88 23.22 -13.04
N PHE A 9 7.05 22.00 -12.53
CA PHE A 9 6.64 20.78 -13.25
C PHE A 9 5.17 20.86 -13.67
N PHE A 10 4.29 21.37 -12.81
CA PHE A 10 2.85 21.40 -13.07
C PHE A 10 2.45 22.17 -14.33
N SER A 11 3.20 23.23 -14.70
CA SER A 11 2.91 24.04 -15.88
C SER A 11 3.73 23.65 -17.11
N SER A 12 4.92 23.09 -16.92
CA SER A 12 5.87 22.78 -18.01
C SER A 12 5.84 21.31 -18.44
N ASN A 13 5.39 20.42 -17.56
CA ASN A 13 5.52 18.96 -17.67
C ASN A 13 6.98 18.47 -17.83
N ASP A 14 7.97 19.28 -17.44
CA ASP A 14 9.38 18.89 -17.42
C ASP A 14 9.70 18.18 -16.10
N SER A 15 9.83 16.86 -16.15
CA SER A 15 10.08 16.02 -14.96
C SER A 15 11.41 16.33 -14.28
N SER A 16 12.37 16.97 -14.96
CA SER A 16 13.63 17.37 -14.34
C SER A 16 13.43 18.41 -13.24
N LEU A 17 12.33 19.17 -13.29
CA LEU A 17 11.98 20.17 -12.28
C LEU A 17 11.51 19.56 -10.96
N ILE A 18 11.08 18.30 -10.95
CA ILE A 18 10.73 17.59 -9.71
C ILE A 18 11.97 17.46 -8.83
N GLU A 19 13.06 16.94 -9.40
CA GLU A 19 14.33 16.75 -8.68
C GLU A 19 15.02 18.07 -8.31
N GLN A 20 14.70 19.17 -9.00
CA GLN A 20 15.27 20.49 -8.75
C GLN A 20 14.47 21.32 -7.74
N THR A 21 13.19 21.01 -7.54
CA THR A 21 12.32 21.76 -6.62
C THR A 21 12.18 21.00 -5.31
N ILE A 22 13.06 21.34 -4.37
CA ILE A 22 13.22 20.61 -3.12
C ILE A 22 12.43 21.27 -1.99
N ILE A 23 11.70 20.45 -1.25
CA ILE A 23 11.20 20.74 0.10
C ILE A 23 11.99 19.85 1.05
N ASP A 24 12.81 20.47 1.88
CA ASP A 24 13.66 19.78 2.85
C ASP A 24 13.05 19.94 4.25
N GLY A 25 12.80 18.83 4.95
CA GLY A 25 12.16 18.81 6.26
C GLY A 25 13.08 19.18 7.43
N ASP A 26 14.41 19.17 7.22
CA ASP A 26 15.42 19.42 8.27
C ASP A 26 15.17 18.59 9.55
N GLY A 27 14.72 17.35 9.39
CA GLY A 27 14.40 16.41 10.48
C GLY A 27 13.01 16.55 11.09
N GLY A 28 12.21 17.57 10.70
CA GLY A 28 10.79 17.67 11.04
C GLY A 28 9.88 17.24 9.87
N PRO A 29 8.55 17.30 10.01
CA PRO A 29 7.64 17.05 8.90
C PRO A 29 7.85 18.06 7.77
N ALA A 30 7.98 17.59 6.52
CA ALA A 30 8.22 18.49 5.39
C ALA A 30 6.96 19.22 4.93
N ILE A 31 5.81 18.54 4.90
CA ILE A 31 4.50 19.13 4.60
C ILE A 31 3.45 18.59 5.55
N VAL A 32 2.67 19.48 6.17
CA VAL A 32 1.53 19.13 7.01
C VAL A 32 0.26 19.74 6.41
N VAL A 33 -0.76 18.91 6.22
CA VAL A 33 -2.06 19.32 5.66
C VAL A 33 -3.20 19.01 6.61
N ASP A 34 -3.69 20.05 7.27
CA ASP A 34 -4.84 19.97 8.17
C ASP A 34 -6.14 19.60 7.44
N ALA A 35 -7.07 18.95 8.14
CA ALA A 35 -8.38 18.52 7.63
C ALA A 35 -9.18 19.62 6.89
N ALA A 36 -9.04 20.88 7.34
CA ALA A 36 -9.69 22.05 6.74
C ALA A 36 -9.22 22.35 5.30
N ALA A 37 -8.11 21.76 4.87
CA ALA A 37 -7.55 21.87 3.53
C ALA A 37 -8.00 20.74 2.59
N SER A 38 -9.04 19.97 2.93
CA SER A 38 -9.62 18.97 2.01
C SER A 38 -9.91 19.57 0.63
N GLY A 39 -9.49 18.84 -0.40
CA GLY A 39 -9.44 19.29 -1.80
C GLY A 39 -8.12 19.94 -2.21
N ALA A 40 -7.12 20.01 -1.31
CA ALA A 40 -5.78 20.49 -1.64
C ALA A 40 -5.04 19.55 -2.60
N LYS A 41 -3.94 20.05 -3.18
CA LYS A 41 -3.05 19.28 -4.05
C LYS A 41 -1.58 19.56 -3.75
N ILE A 42 -0.74 18.52 -3.83
CA ILE A 42 0.72 18.61 -3.72
C ILE A 42 1.35 17.97 -4.96
N ILE A 43 2.02 18.77 -5.79
CA ILE A 43 2.44 18.34 -7.13
C ILE A 43 3.89 18.73 -7.46
N GLY A 44 4.71 17.74 -7.82
CA GLY A 44 5.94 17.98 -8.57
C GLY A 44 7.17 18.33 -7.73
N PHE A 45 7.29 17.88 -6.48
CA PHE A 45 8.42 18.21 -5.61
C PHE A 45 9.34 17.03 -5.34
N SER A 46 10.61 17.32 -5.07
CA SER A 46 11.47 16.44 -4.28
C SER A 46 11.27 16.78 -2.81
N ILE A 47 10.81 15.82 -2.01
CA ILE A 47 10.50 15.99 -0.58
C ILE A 47 11.42 15.04 0.19
N ARG A 48 12.21 15.57 1.13
CA ARG A 48 13.26 14.78 1.77
C ARG A 48 13.73 15.25 3.14
N ASN A 49 14.53 14.41 3.79
CA ASN A 49 15.19 14.68 5.08
C ASN A 49 14.18 15.12 6.15
N ALA A 50 13.05 14.42 6.23
CA ALA A 50 11.93 14.79 7.08
C ALA A 50 11.67 13.70 8.13
N SER A 51 11.01 14.04 9.25
CA SER A 51 10.39 12.99 10.07
C SER A 51 9.33 12.27 9.24
N ASP A 52 8.55 13.02 8.46
CA ASP A 52 7.54 12.53 7.54
C ASP A 52 7.54 13.41 6.30
N GLY A 53 7.48 12.81 5.11
CA GLY A 53 7.46 13.57 3.86
C GLY A 53 6.21 14.43 3.76
N ILE A 54 5.04 13.81 3.91
CA ILE A 54 3.74 14.48 3.92
C ILE A 54 2.87 13.86 5.00
N ILE A 55 2.40 14.67 5.95
CA ILE A 55 1.34 14.28 6.90
C ILE A 55 0.04 14.95 6.48
N THR A 56 -1.06 14.20 6.41
CA THR A 56 -2.36 14.78 6.06
C THR A 56 -3.51 14.21 6.86
N SER A 57 -4.33 15.11 7.42
CA SER A 57 -5.66 14.77 7.98
C SER A 57 -6.80 15.16 7.01
N ALA A 58 -6.50 15.34 5.73
CA ALA A 58 -7.42 15.87 4.72
C ALA A 58 -7.59 14.91 3.53
N VAL A 59 -8.72 15.02 2.83
CA VAL A 59 -8.88 14.35 1.53
C VAL A 59 -8.11 15.16 0.47
N ILE A 60 -7.00 14.63 -0.04
CA ILE A 60 -6.01 15.38 -0.83
C ILE A 60 -5.57 14.61 -2.10
N ASP A 61 -5.05 15.33 -3.11
CA ASP A 61 -4.40 14.77 -4.30
C ASP A 61 -2.88 15.00 -4.26
N ILE A 62 -2.10 13.95 -4.04
CA ILE A 62 -0.63 13.95 -3.97
C ILE A 62 -0.11 13.28 -5.24
N ARG A 63 0.54 14.06 -6.14
CA ARG A 63 1.00 13.53 -7.43
C ARG A 63 2.38 13.97 -7.88
N HIS A 64 3.06 13.09 -8.60
CA HIS A 64 4.33 13.41 -9.28
C HIS A 64 5.41 13.95 -8.33
N ASN A 65 5.44 13.48 -7.09
CA ASN A 65 6.48 13.83 -6.13
C ASN A 65 7.54 12.72 -6.08
N HIS A 66 8.76 13.10 -5.75
CA HIS A 66 9.82 12.20 -5.33
C HIS A 66 10.02 12.39 -3.82
N ILE A 67 9.59 11.40 -3.04
CA ILE A 67 9.60 11.45 -1.58
C ILE A 67 10.64 10.44 -1.07
N SER A 68 11.66 10.91 -0.37
CA SER A 68 12.78 10.06 0.01
C SER A 68 13.52 10.52 1.25
N GLN A 69 14.14 9.61 1.99
CA GLN A 69 14.92 9.93 3.19
C GLN A 69 14.04 10.61 4.26
N CYS A 70 12.80 10.17 4.39
CA CYS A 70 11.88 10.53 5.46
C CYS A 70 11.73 9.37 6.46
N GLY A 71 11.03 9.56 7.58
CA GLY A 71 10.48 8.45 8.39
C GLY A 71 9.45 7.71 7.56
N ASP A 72 8.24 8.27 7.48
CA ASP A 72 7.26 7.90 6.47
C ASP A 72 7.37 8.75 5.22
N GLY A 73 7.09 8.14 4.06
CA GLY A 73 6.92 8.88 2.82
C GLY A 73 5.66 9.75 2.86
N VAL A 74 4.51 9.11 3.05
CA VAL A 74 3.22 9.79 3.21
C VAL A 74 2.43 9.15 4.34
N ASP A 75 2.07 9.96 5.33
CA ASP A 75 1.23 9.60 6.46
C ASP A 75 -0.18 10.19 6.28
N TYR A 76 -1.16 9.31 6.13
CA TYR A 76 -2.58 9.64 6.09
C TYR A 76 -3.21 9.40 7.46
N GLU A 77 -3.48 10.50 8.16
CA GLU A 77 -4.10 10.51 9.48
C GLU A 77 -5.61 10.20 9.44
N PRO A 78 -6.25 9.84 10.58
CA PRO A 78 -7.63 9.38 10.61
C PRO A 78 -8.64 10.31 9.92
N GLY A 79 -9.48 9.73 9.07
CA GLY A 79 -10.53 10.45 8.32
C GLY A 79 -10.04 11.23 7.10
N SER A 80 -8.76 11.09 6.73
CA SER A 80 -8.19 11.65 5.49
C SER A 80 -8.46 10.76 4.27
N GLY A 81 -7.67 10.90 3.20
CA GLY A 81 -7.72 10.01 2.03
C GLY A 81 -7.53 10.76 0.72
N GLY A 82 -8.22 10.33 -0.34
CA GLY A 82 -8.15 10.95 -1.66
C GLY A 82 -7.29 10.16 -2.65
N THR A 83 -6.26 10.77 -3.21
CA THR A 83 -5.43 10.12 -4.24
C THR A 83 -3.95 10.35 -4.01
N CYS A 84 -3.17 9.27 -4.03
CA CYS A 84 -1.71 9.28 -4.07
C CYS A 84 -1.26 8.60 -5.36
N ALA A 85 -0.74 9.35 -6.33
CA ALA A 85 -0.48 8.80 -7.65
C ALA A 85 0.75 9.34 -8.39
N PHE A 86 1.39 8.48 -9.18
CA PHE A 86 2.58 8.82 -9.98
C PHE A 86 3.75 9.36 -9.14
N ASN A 87 3.82 9.00 -7.87
CA ASN A 87 4.92 9.36 -6.99
C ASN A 87 6.02 8.29 -7.03
N ARG A 88 7.24 8.72 -6.77
CA ARG A 88 8.37 7.85 -6.43
C ARG A 88 8.62 8.01 -4.94
N ILE A 89 8.41 6.94 -4.17
CA ILE A 89 8.48 6.94 -2.71
C ILE A 89 9.52 5.90 -2.30
N GLU A 90 10.68 6.35 -1.83
CA GLU A 90 11.79 5.43 -1.63
C GLU A 90 12.83 5.83 -0.59
N ASN A 91 13.51 4.84 -0.03
CA ASN A 91 14.57 5.03 0.95
C ASN A 91 14.09 5.85 2.17
N ASN A 92 12.82 5.69 2.55
CA ASN A 92 12.30 6.17 3.84
C ASN A 92 12.62 5.13 4.92
N SER A 93 12.84 5.56 6.16
CA SER A 93 13.29 4.66 7.23
C SER A 93 12.19 3.80 7.81
N GLU A 94 10.93 4.17 7.60
CA GLU A 94 9.75 3.42 8.04
C GLU A 94 8.91 3.03 6.79
N GLU A 95 7.66 3.43 6.67
CA GLU A 95 6.75 3.02 5.61
C GLU A 95 6.86 3.92 4.37
N GLY A 96 6.55 3.35 3.20
CA GLY A 96 6.35 4.18 2.01
C GLY A 96 5.11 5.05 2.16
N ILE A 97 3.98 4.42 2.46
CA ILE A 97 2.70 5.09 2.72
C ILE A 97 2.07 4.44 3.95
N ASP A 98 1.85 5.22 5.02
CA ASP A 98 1.13 4.79 6.21
C ASP A 98 -0.32 5.32 6.18
N LEU A 99 -1.27 4.42 6.41
CA LEU A 99 -2.70 4.71 6.37
C LEU A 99 -3.32 4.44 7.74
N HIS A 100 -3.59 5.51 8.48
CA HIS A 100 -4.23 5.46 9.79
C HIS A 100 -5.75 5.56 9.63
N ARG A 101 -6.46 4.43 9.79
CA ARG A 101 -7.88 4.32 10.19
C ARG A 101 -8.90 5.19 9.43
N GLN A 102 -9.99 4.56 8.97
CA GLN A 102 -11.15 5.26 8.40
C GLN A 102 -10.84 6.11 7.15
N LEU A 103 -10.30 5.49 6.11
CA LEU A 103 -9.82 6.18 4.90
C LEU A 103 -10.56 5.68 3.65
N ASP A 104 -10.85 6.59 2.71
CA ASP A 104 -11.21 6.26 1.32
C ASP A 104 -10.12 6.83 0.42
N ILE A 105 -9.35 5.94 -0.21
CA ILE A 105 -8.13 6.32 -0.91
C ILE A 105 -7.87 5.49 -2.15
N THR A 106 -7.34 6.15 -3.17
CA THR A 106 -6.73 5.52 -4.35
C THR A 106 -5.21 5.75 -4.36
N ILE A 107 -4.45 4.68 -4.29
CA ILE A 107 -2.99 4.67 -4.44
C ILE A 107 -2.67 4.04 -5.79
N GLU A 108 -2.22 4.82 -6.77
CA GLU A 108 -2.04 4.33 -8.13
C GLU A 108 -0.80 4.80 -8.90
N ASN A 109 -0.24 3.91 -9.71
CA ASN A 109 0.88 4.24 -10.61
C ASN A 109 2.12 4.80 -9.87
N ASN A 110 2.32 4.42 -8.60
CA ASN A 110 3.49 4.80 -7.83
C ASN A 110 4.63 3.78 -7.99
N ILE A 111 5.86 4.25 -7.81
CA ILE A 111 7.03 3.41 -7.56
C ILE A 111 7.34 3.54 -6.07
N ILE A 112 7.19 2.45 -5.31
CA ILE A 112 7.37 2.41 -3.86
C ILE A 112 8.44 1.38 -3.54
N ARG A 113 9.61 1.80 -3.08
CA ARG A 113 10.74 0.86 -2.94
C ARG A 113 11.76 1.21 -1.88
N ASN A 114 12.47 0.19 -1.38
CA ASN A 114 13.57 0.36 -0.44
C ASN A 114 13.17 1.14 0.83
N ASN A 115 11.91 1.09 1.24
CA ASN A 115 11.49 1.65 2.54
C ASN A 115 11.82 0.66 3.66
N GLY A 116 12.04 1.15 4.87
CA GLY A 116 12.53 0.35 6.00
C GLY A 116 11.55 -0.70 6.48
N ASN A 117 10.24 -0.41 6.42
CA ASN A 117 9.16 -1.32 6.78
C ASN A 117 8.36 -1.70 5.53
N ASP A 118 7.05 -1.46 5.53
CA ASP A 118 6.16 -1.83 4.43
C ASP A 118 6.22 -0.84 3.28
N GLY A 119 5.90 -1.31 2.07
CA GLY A 119 5.60 -0.40 0.97
C GLY A 119 4.37 0.45 1.28
N ILE A 120 3.28 -0.20 1.69
CA ILE A 120 2.02 0.43 2.11
C ILE A 120 1.52 -0.30 3.35
N GLN A 121 1.32 0.41 4.46
CA GLN A 121 0.71 -0.14 5.65
C GLN A 121 -0.70 0.42 5.83
N ILE A 122 -1.66 -0.44 6.19
CA ILE A 122 -3.05 -0.05 6.39
C ILE A 122 -3.54 -0.53 7.76
N ARG A 123 -3.71 0.43 8.68
CA ARG A 123 -4.25 0.15 10.01
C ARG A 123 -5.77 0.26 9.99
N LEU A 124 -6.44 -0.87 10.19
CA LEU A 124 -7.89 -0.96 10.16
C LEU A 124 -8.51 -0.54 11.49
N SER A 125 -9.75 -0.04 11.44
CA SER A 125 -10.55 0.29 12.60
C SER A 125 -12.05 0.26 12.27
N GLU A 126 -12.88 0.35 13.30
CA GLU A 126 -14.30 0.62 13.18
C GLU A 126 -14.57 1.81 12.25
N THR A 127 -15.60 1.69 11.43
CA THR A 127 -16.10 2.78 10.58
C THR A 127 -17.62 2.83 10.61
N ALA A 128 -18.18 4.04 10.58
CA ALA A 128 -19.62 4.25 10.50
C ALA A 128 -20.14 4.29 9.05
N GLN A 129 -19.26 4.29 8.06
CA GLN A 129 -19.58 4.41 6.64
C GLN A 129 -18.80 3.37 5.82
N PRO A 130 -19.32 2.97 4.65
CA PRO A 130 -18.56 2.17 3.71
C PRO A 130 -17.27 2.88 3.30
N LEU A 131 -16.16 2.14 3.23
CA LEU A 131 -14.86 2.65 2.81
C LEU A 131 -14.29 1.84 1.66
N ILE A 132 -13.64 2.50 0.72
CA ILE A 132 -13.00 1.84 -0.40
C ILE A 132 -11.51 2.18 -0.45
N TYR A 133 -10.70 1.13 -0.49
CA TYR A 133 -9.26 1.22 -0.68
C TYR A 133 -8.93 0.68 -2.06
N ARG A 134 -8.32 1.50 -2.93
CA ARG A 134 -7.88 1.07 -4.26
C ARG A 134 -6.37 1.21 -4.37
N VAL A 135 -5.66 0.09 -4.44
CA VAL A 135 -4.22 0.07 -4.70
C VAL A 135 -4.01 -0.57 -6.06
N ARG A 136 -3.60 0.21 -7.06
CA ARG A 136 -3.52 -0.30 -8.42
C ARG A 136 -2.33 0.20 -9.24
N ARG A 137 -1.82 -0.66 -10.12
CA ARG A 137 -0.73 -0.32 -11.06
C ARG A 137 0.51 0.24 -10.38
N ASN A 138 0.75 -0.11 -9.11
CA ASN A 138 1.97 0.30 -8.42
C ASN A 138 3.08 -0.73 -8.67
N GLN A 139 4.31 -0.26 -8.65
CA GLN A 139 5.50 -1.09 -8.53
C GLN A 139 5.99 -0.98 -7.08
N ILE A 140 5.89 -2.05 -6.31
CA ILE A 140 6.19 -2.08 -4.88
C ILE A 140 7.30 -3.10 -4.62
N THR A 141 8.52 -2.63 -4.36
CA THR A 141 9.69 -3.52 -4.43
C THR A 141 10.71 -3.31 -3.33
N ALA A 142 11.32 -4.40 -2.85
CA ALA A 142 12.48 -4.34 -1.95
C ALA A 142 12.27 -3.51 -0.68
N ASN A 143 11.03 -3.46 -0.16
CA ASN A 143 10.76 -2.89 1.16
C ASN A 143 11.16 -3.90 2.26
N GLY A 144 11.49 -3.40 3.44
CA GLY A 144 12.05 -4.19 4.54
C GLY A 144 11.05 -5.11 5.26
N GLN A 145 9.75 -4.96 4.98
CA GLN A 145 8.69 -5.86 5.41
C GLN A 145 7.79 -6.24 4.22
N ASP A 146 6.48 -6.02 4.31
CA ASP A 146 5.53 -6.40 3.27
C ASP A 146 5.55 -5.41 2.10
N GLY A 147 5.08 -5.86 0.94
CA GLY A 147 4.68 -4.91 -0.10
C GLY A 147 3.49 -4.07 0.36
N ILE A 148 2.44 -4.75 0.84
CA ILE A 148 1.23 -4.14 1.41
C ILE A 148 0.86 -4.91 2.67
N GLN A 149 0.74 -4.24 3.82
CA GLN A 149 0.27 -4.85 5.06
C GLN A 149 -1.13 -4.34 5.42
N LEU A 150 -2.02 -5.25 5.81
CA LEU A 150 -3.29 -4.96 6.46
C LEU A 150 -3.23 -5.38 7.92
N ILE A 151 -3.46 -4.44 8.83
CA ILE A 151 -3.55 -4.71 10.27
C ILE A 151 -5.01 -4.80 10.68
N ASP A 152 -5.49 -6.02 10.91
CA ASP A 152 -6.87 -6.39 11.22
C ASP A 152 -7.26 -6.06 12.66
N ASP A 153 -8.38 -5.34 12.83
CA ASP A 153 -8.99 -5.06 14.13
C ASP A 153 -9.95 -6.17 14.61
N GLY A 154 -10.10 -7.24 13.81
CA GLY A 154 -10.95 -8.39 14.07
C GLY A 154 -12.43 -8.13 13.81
N LEU A 155 -12.76 -6.94 13.29
CA LEU A 155 -14.12 -6.48 13.10
C LEU A 155 -14.49 -6.54 11.61
N LEU A 156 -15.60 -7.21 11.29
CA LEU A 156 -16.18 -7.12 9.96
C LEU A 156 -16.87 -5.75 9.82
N MET A 157 -16.39 -4.95 8.88
CA MET A 157 -16.94 -3.64 8.55
C MET A 157 -17.35 -3.57 7.08
N GLU A 158 -17.91 -2.44 6.66
CA GLU A 158 -18.23 -2.19 5.25
C GLU A 158 -17.00 -1.66 4.49
N ARG A 159 -15.84 -2.32 4.63
CA ARG A 159 -14.60 -1.97 3.90
C ARG A 159 -14.45 -2.87 2.68
N VAL A 160 -14.03 -2.29 1.56
CA VAL A 160 -13.72 -3.04 0.34
C VAL A 160 -12.35 -2.65 -0.20
N PHE A 161 -11.49 -3.64 -0.39
CA PHE A 161 -10.15 -3.46 -0.92
C PHE A 161 -10.09 -3.93 -2.37
N PHE A 162 -9.49 -3.12 -3.23
CA PHE A 162 -9.19 -3.46 -4.61
C PHE A 162 -7.68 -3.38 -4.80
N PHE A 163 -7.04 -4.53 -4.96
CA PHE A 163 -5.63 -4.67 -5.28
C PHE A 163 -5.52 -5.16 -6.71
N GLU A 164 -5.17 -4.25 -7.62
CA GLU A 164 -5.28 -4.54 -9.06
C GLU A 164 -4.03 -4.15 -9.86
N TYR A 165 -3.53 -5.06 -10.70
CA TYR A 165 -2.43 -4.76 -11.63
C TYR A 165 -1.14 -4.25 -10.97
N ASN A 166 -0.92 -4.56 -9.69
CA ASN A 166 0.33 -4.21 -9.01
C ASN A 166 1.42 -5.22 -9.35
N THR A 167 2.66 -4.75 -9.43
CA THR A 167 3.85 -5.59 -9.40
C THR A 167 4.48 -5.46 -8.03
N ILE A 168 4.49 -6.54 -7.26
CA ILE A 168 4.99 -6.55 -5.89
C ILE A 168 6.13 -7.56 -5.81
N ASP A 169 7.36 -7.07 -5.70
CA ASP A 169 8.56 -7.87 -5.97
C ASP A 169 9.63 -7.73 -4.89
N SER A 170 10.14 -8.86 -4.41
CA SER A 170 11.34 -8.92 -3.57
C SER A 170 11.25 -8.11 -2.27
N ASN A 171 10.06 -7.93 -1.70
CA ASN A 171 9.91 -7.41 -0.34
C ASN A 171 10.33 -8.49 0.66
N ALA A 172 10.87 -8.07 1.80
CA ALA A 172 11.51 -8.99 2.73
C ALA A 172 10.52 -9.92 3.46
N ALA A 173 9.23 -9.59 3.45
CA ALA A 173 8.15 -10.37 4.05
C ALA A 173 7.13 -10.83 2.98
N ALA A 174 5.83 -10.57 3.14
CA ALA A 174 4.80 -10.93 2.17
C ALA A 174 4.69 -9.91 1.03
N ALA A 175 4.16 -10.33 -0.13
CA ALA A 175 3.73 -9.35 -1.13
C ALA A 175 2.51 -8.57 -0.59
N ILE A 176 1.54 -9.30 -0.02
CA ILE A 176 0.40 -8.74 0.70
C ILE A 176 0.22 -9.54 2.00
N GLY A 177 0.47 -8.90 3.14
CA GLY A 177 0.35 -9.51 4.46
C GLY A 177 -0.88 -9.06 5.22
N MET A 178 -1.45 -9.96 6.02
CA MET A 178 -2.52 -9.63 6.97
C MET A 178 -2.15 -10.11 8.36
N VAL A 179 -2.15 -9.18 9.31
CA VAL A 179 -1.76 -9.40 10.69
C VAL A 179 -2.85 -8.93 11.64
N ASP A 180 -3.02 -9.62 12.76
CA ASP A 180 -3.94 -9.22 13.82
C ASP A 180 -3.35 -8.03 14.57
N SER A 181 -4.16 -6.99 14.84
CA SER A 181 -3.76 -5.79 15.58
C SER A 181 -3.24 -6.05 17.00
N SER A 182 -3.50 -7.23 17.57
CA SER A 182 -2.92 -7.68 18.83
C SER A 182 -1.49 -8.23 18.72
N ALA A 183 -1.00 -8.47 17.50
CA ALA A 183 0.38 -8.83 17.27
C ALA A 183 1.27 -7.58 17.32
N ASN A 184 2.38 -7.65 18.03
CA ASN A 184 3.33 -6.53 18.13
C ASN A 184 4.27 -6.42 16.92
N GLU A 185 4.33 -7.46 16.08
CA GLU A 185 5.20 -7.57 14.90
C GLU A 185 4.57 -8.53 13.87
N GLU A 186 4.91 -8.37 12.58
CA GLU A 186 4.54 -9.32 11.52
C GLU A 186 5.01 -10.74 11.88
N ASN A 187 4.06 -11.65 12.01
CA ASN A 187 4.31 -13.01 12.49
C ASN A 187 3.87 -14.08 11.48
N PHE A 188 3.38 -13.67 10.31
CA PHE A 188 2.86 -14.53 9.26
C PHE A 188 1.75 -15.48 9.73
N ALA A 189 1.04 -15.11 10.80
CA ALA A 189 -0.07 -15.90 11.34
C ALA A 189 -1.28 -15.91 10.41
N ALA A 190 -1.31 -15.01 9.41
CA ALA A 190 -2.32 -14.92 8.38
C ALA A 190 -3.71 -14.64 8.99
N ALA A 191 -3.94 -13.36 9.33
CA ALA A 191 -5.14 -12.93 10.04
C ALA A 191 -6.43 -13.24 9.27
N SER A 192 -7.50 -13.52 10.03
CA SER A 192 -8.83 -13.90 9.53
C SER A 192 -9.67 -12.66 9.19
N LEU A 193 -9.15 -11.83 8.28
CA LEU A 193 -9.79 -10.59 7.86
C LEU A 193 -11.03 -10.89 7.02
N LYS A 194 -12.20 -10.43 7.49
CA LYS A 194 -13.51 -10.77 6.88
C LYS A 194 -14.00 -9.76 5.86
N ASP A 195 -13.40 -8.57 5.81
CA ASP A 195 -13.73 -7.56 4.82
C ASP A 195 -13.46 -8.05 3.40
N ARG A 196 -14.21 -7.52 2.42
CA ARG A 196 -14.09 -7.98 1.03
C ARG A 196 -12.81 -7.46 0.40
N ILE A 197 -11.99 -8.38 -0.11
CA ILE A 197 -10.78 -8.06 -0.87
C ILE A 197 -10.91 -8.60 -2.29
N TYR A 198 -10.67 -7.74 -3.27
CA TYR A 198 -10.55 -8.09 -4.67
C TYR A 198 -9.08 -8.02 -5.07
N LEU A 199 -8.49 -9.16 -5.39
CA LEU A 199 -7.09 -9.27 -5.78
C LEU A 199 -7.03 -9.70 -7.24
N PHE A 200 -6.83 -8.76 -8.16
CA PHE A 200 -6.95 -9.01 -9.59
C PHE A 200 -5.73 -8.65 -10.42
N ASN A 201 -5.27 -9.57 -11.26
CA ASN A 201 -4.24 -9.31 -12.26
C ASN A 201 -2.92 -8.77 -11.69
N ASN A 202 -2.57 -9.14 -10.46
CA ASN A 202 -1.30 -8.73 -9.85
C ASN A 202 -0.18 -9.71 -10.20
N THR A 203 1.05 -9.21 -10.15
CA THR A 203 2.27 -10.02 -10.29
C THR A 203 3.06 -9.92 -9.00
N LEU A 204 3.09 -11.01 -8.23
CA LEU A 204 3.72 -11.12 -6.92
C LEU A 204 4.94 -12.04 -7.06
N VAL A 205 6.15 -11.49 -6.91
CA VAL A 205 7.39 -12.19 -7.29
C VAL A 205 8.42 -12.14 -6.17
N ALA A 206 9.07 -13.26 -5.89
CA ALA A 206 10.28 -13.31 -5.04
C ALA A 206 10.16 -12.75 -3.60
N ASN A 207 8.95 -12.52 -3.11
CA ASN A 207 8.68 -12.21 -1.70
C ASN A 207 8.83 -13.48 -0.84
N GLN A 208 8.94 -13.37 0.49
CA GLN A 208 8.91 -14.57 1.34
C GLN A 208 7.58 -15.29 1.24
N TYR A 209 6.48 -14.54 1.27
CA TYR A 209 5.12 -15.05 1.04
C TYR A 209 4.45 -14.28 -0.09
N GLY A 210 3.52 -14.91 -0.82
CA GLY A 210 2.71 -14.20 -1.79
C GLY A 210 1.62 -13.38 -1.09
N VAL A 211 0.58 -14.06 -0.61
CA VAL A 211 -0.50 -13.47 0.18
C VAL A 211 -0.74 -14.29 1.44
N THR A 212 -0.84 -13.61 2.59
CA THR A 212 -1.18 -14.24 3.88
C THR A 212 -2.49 -13.69 4.43
N GLY A 213 -3.41 -14.57 4.79
CA GLY A 213 -4.66 -14.26 5.48
C GLY A 213 -5.82 -13.90 4.57
N GLY A 214 -6.98 -13.70 5.22
CA GLY A 214 -8.23 -13.25 4.62
C GLY A 214 -9.27 -14.34 4.38
N ASP A 215 -10.45 -14.13 4.94
CA ASP A 215 -11.60 -15.04 4.88
C ASP A 215 -12.60 -14.67 3.76
N ASN A 216 -12.34 -13.59 3.01
CA ASN A 216 -13.30 -13.04 2.05
C ASN A 216 -12.62 -12.40 0.82
N ILE A 217 -11.61 -13.08 0.29
CA ILE A 217 -10.83 -12.67 -0.88
C ILE A 217 -11.40 -13.27 -2.16
N VAL A 218 -11.55 -12.47 -3.20
CA VAL A 218 -11.70 -12.96 -4.58
C VAL A 218 -10.40 -12.68 -5.33
N ALA A 219 -9.57 -13.70 -5.48
CA ALA A 219 -8.27 -13.64 -6.12
C ALA A 219 -8.33 -14.27 -7.51
N LEU A 220 -8.30 -13.44 -8.55
CA LEU A 220 -8.41 -13.88 -9.95
C LEU A 220 -7.26 -13.37 -10.79
N ASN A 221 -6.72 -14.24 -11.66
CA ASN A 221 -5.71 -13.89 -12.66
C ASN A 221 -4.40 -13.32 -12.07
N ASN A 222 -4.01 -13.73 -10.87
CA ASN A 222 -2.74 -13.30 -10.28
C ASN A 222 -1.61 -14.26 -10.65
N LEU A 223 -0.42 -13.71 -10.89
CA LEU A 223 0.81 -14.47 -11.03
C LEU A 223 1.55 -14.41 -9.70
N ILE A 224 1.79 -15.56 -9.07
CA ILE A 224 2.53 -15.65 -7.80
C ILE A 224 3.69 -16.62 -8.00
N ILE A 225 4.88 -16.06 -8.08
CA ILE A 225 6.05 -16.74 -8.64
C ILE A 225 7.25 -16.59 -7.72
N SER A 226 7.99 -17.68 -7.53
CA SER A 226 9.26 -17.69 -6.81
C SER A 226 9.16 -17.19 -5.37
N THR A 227 8.00 -17.32 -4.71
CA THR A 227 7.91 -17.00 -3.29
C THR A 227 8.74 -17.99 -2.48
N GLN A 228 9.56 -17.50 -1.56
CA GLN A 228 10.55 -18.34 -0.87
C GLN A 228 9.90 -19.37 0.07
N LYS A 229 8.77 -19.01 0.68
CA LYS A 229 7.97 -19.87 1.56
C LYS A 229 6.65 -20.20 0.85
N THR A 230 5.53 -19.66 1.31
CA THR A 230 4.20 -20.03 0.79
C THR A 230 3.62 -18.93 -0.09
N ALA A 231 3.14 -19.28 -1.29
CA ALA A 231 2.51 -18.33 -2.20
C ALA A 231 1.14 -17.87 -1.70
N LEU A 232 0.29 -18.78 -1.22
CA LEU A 232 -1.01 -18.46 -0.64
C LEU A 232 -1.16 -19.14 0.72
N LYS A 233 -1.37 -18.38 1.79
CA LYS A 233 -1.48 -18.94 3.14
C LYS A 233 -2.74 -18.45 3.83
N HIS A 234 -3.62 -19.38 4.23
CA HIS A 234 -4.89 -19.07 4.91
C HIS A 234 -5.76 -18.05 4.16
N ILE A 235 -5.91 -18.25 2.84
CA ILE A 235 -6.93 -17.55 2.07
C ILE A 235 -8.16 -18.47 2.03
N ASP A 236 -8.93 -18.47 3.11
CA ASP A 236 -9.99 -19.45 3.37
C ASP A 236 -11.37 -18.78 3.57
N GLY A 237 -12.25 -19.35 4.38
CA GLY A 237 -13.60 -18.84 4.59
C GLY A 237 -14.44 -18.80 3.30
N ALA A 238 -14.94 -17.61 2.97
CA ALA A 238 -15.69 -17.32 1.74
C ALA A 238 -14.79 -16.92 0.55
N SER A 239 -13.47 -17.08 0.68
CA SER A 239 -12.52 -16.74 -0.37
C SER A 239 -12.58 -17.67 -1.58
N ILE A 240 -12.19 -17.15 -2.74
CA ILE A 240 -12.06 -17.86 -4.01
C ILE A 240 -10.71 -17.48 -4.63
N VAL A 241 -9.89 -18.47 -4.96
CA VAL A 241 -8.67 -18.29 -5.77
C VAL A 241 -8.79 -19.10 -7.05
N ALA A 242 -8.73 -18.43 -8.22
CA ALA A 242 -8.92 -19.09 -9.51
C ALA A 242 -8.21 -18.34 -10.65
N HIS A 243 -7.98 -19.03 -11.77
CA HIS A 243 -7.42 -18.48 -13.02
C HIS A 243 -6.05 -17.81 -12.88
N GLY A 244 -5.29 -18.15 -11.83
CA GLY A 244 -3.96 -17.62 -11.57
C GLY A 244 -2.84 -18.51 -12.12
N LEU A 245 -1.60 -18.15 -11.79
CA LEU A 245 -0.42 -19.01 -11.98
C LEU A 245 0.36 -19.04 -10.67
N LEU A 246 0.56 -20.24 -10.13
CA LEU A 246 1.49 -20.50 -9.03
C LEU A 246 2.69 -21.24 -9.60
N TRP A 247 3.89 -20.67 -9.50
CA TRP A 247 5.07 -21.26 -10.11
C TRP A 247 6.34 -21.07 -9.31
N ASN A 248 7.10 -22.15 -9.13
CA ASN A 248 8.42 -22.13 -8.50
C ASN A 248 8.40 -21.57 -7.06
N ASN A 249 7.28 -21.72 -6.36
CA ASN A 249 7.15 -21.32 -4.96
C ASN A 249 7.69 -22.43 -4.04
N GLY A 250 8.08 -22.09 -2.81
CA GLY A 250 8.42 -23.08 -1.79
C GLY A 250 7.22 -24.01 -1.51
N THR A 251 6.06 -23.42 -1.30
CA THR A 251 4.75 -24.06 -1.22
C THR A 251 3.76 -23.21 -2.00
N ASP A 252 3.01 -23.79 -2.94
CA ASP A 252 2.05 -22.99 -3.72
C ASP A 252 0.87 -22.49 -2.86
N PHE A 253 0.32 -23.34 -2.00
CA PHE A 253 -0.71 -22.92 -1.07
C PHE A 253 -0.78 -23.77 0.19
N GLU A 254 -1.23 -23.15 1.28
CA GLU A 254 -1.49 -23.74 2.58
C GLU A 254 -2.85 -23.25 3.08
N ALA A 255 -3.73 -24.20 3.45
CA ALA A 255 -5.06 -23.91 4.00
C ALA A 255 -5.83 -22.83 3.22
N SER A 256 -5.83 -22.90 1.89
CA SER A 256 -6.42 -21.87 1.02
C SER A 256 -7.45 -22.47 0.06
N ASN A 257 -8.50 -21.70 -0.22
CA ASN A 257 -9.60 -22.05 -1.13
C ASN A 257 -9.18 -21.86 -2.60
N VAL A 258 -8.39 -22.81 -3.10
CA VAL A 258 -7.83 -22.79 -4.46
C VAL A 258 -8.66 -23.69 -5.40
N ASP A 259 -9.15 -23.13 -6.50
CA ASP A 259 -9.76 -23.91 -7.58
C ASP A 259 -8.67 -24.58 -8.44
N SER A 260 -8.36 -25.82 -8.09
CA SER A 260 -7.37 -26.64 -8.80
C SER A 260 -7.61 -26.83 -10.31
N ALA A 261 -8.83 -26.60 -10.82
CA ALA A 261 -9.11 -26.73 -12.25
C ALA A 261 -8.62 -25.53 -13.08
N THR A 262 -8.26 -24.42 -12.42
CA THR A 262 -7.98 -23.14 -13.08
C THR A 262 -6.65 -22.52 -12.66
N ILE A 263 -5.80 -23.24 -11.93
CA ILE A 263 -4.54 -22.77 -11.33
C ILE A 263 -3.34 -23.48 -11.98
#